data_AF-A0A2H0AD63-F1
#
_entry.id   AF-A0A2H0AD63-F1
#
_cell.length_a   1.000
_cell.length_b   1.000
_cell.length_c   1.000
_cell.angle_alpha   90.00
_cell.angle_beta   90.00
_cell.angle_gamma   90.00
#
_symmetry.space_group_name_H-M   'P 1'
#
loop_
_entity.id
_entity.type
_entity.pdbx_description
1 polymer ?
#
loop_
_entity_poly.entity_id
_entity_poly.type
_entity_poly.pdbx_seq_one_letter_code
_entity_poly.pdbx_strand_id
1 'polypeptide(L)'
;IFNIFFMVAGRTGQVIFIGLALLFFLQRFSWKKAMAAGLLLGVVLAGFFFLSSSFAGRIAEGMHDVKKYQSGEADTSIGLRYQFWVNTARLWSTAPLLGHGTGSFPTKYAALAQSTGALPTDNPHNEYLLLAVQTGALGLALFLTLLLVMLWYSRTLGQPNNWLAQGLVLTMAVGCLFNSSLLDMAEGHFFAFFTALFFAGLDRRRPGKI
;
A
#
# COMPACT_ATOMS: atom_id res chain seq x y z
N ILE A 1 -0.35 -19.84 3.84
CA ILE A 1 -1.76 -19.41 4.04
C ILE A 1 -2.09 -19.33 5.54
N PHE A 2 -2.00 -20.43 6.31
CA PHE A 2 -2.29 -20.39 7.76
C PHE A 2 -1.50 -19.31 8.53
N ASN A 3 -0.20 -19.16 8.28
CA ASN A 3 0.63 -18.15 8.95
C ASN A 3 0.14 -16.70 8.69
N ILE A 4 -0.19 -16.35 7.43
CA ILE A 4 -0.64 -15.00 7.02
C ILE A 4 -2.01 -14.63 7.59
N PHE A 5 -2.91 -15.60 7.72
CA PHE A 5 -4.28 -15.34 8.19
C PHE A 5 -4.43 -15.48 9.71
N PHE A 6 -3.55 -16.23 10.39
CA PHE A 6 -3.75 -16.60 11.80
C PHE A 6 -2.62 -16.17 12.75
N MET A 7 -1.37 -16.03 12.29
CA MET A 7 -0.25 -15.66 13.17
C MET A 7 0.19 -14.20 13.03
N VAL A 8 0.15 -13.64 11.82
CA VAL A 8 0.51 -12.25 11.59
C VAL A 8 -0.72 -11.36 11.78
N ALA A 9 -0.70 -10.49 12.78
CA ALA A 9 -1.78 -9.51 13.06
C ALA A 9 -1.85 -8.36 12.02
N GLY A 10 -1.33 -8.57 10.80
CA GLY A 10 -1.21 -7.57 9.75
C GLY A 10 -2.25 -7.76 8.65
N ARG A 11 -3.11 -6.76 8.47
CA ARG A 11 -4.16 -6.75 7.42
C ARG A 11 -3.57 -6.53 6.03
N THR A 12 -2.45 -5.84 5.93
CA THR A 12 -1.77 -5.53 4.68
C THR A 12 -1.38 -6.80 3.90
N GLY A 13 -0.85 -7.81 4.58
CA GLY A 13 -0.48 -9.09 3.94
C GLY A 13 -1.67 -9.83 3.35
N GLN A 14 -2.85 -9.73 3.97
CA GLN A 14 -4.09 -10.31 3.45
C GLN A 14 -4.54 -9.58 2.18
N VAL A 15 -4.54 -8.23 2.19
CA VAL A 15 -4.90 -7.42 1.02
C VAL A 15 -3.93 -7.67 -0.15
N ILE A 16 -2.62 -7.71 0.12
CA ILE A 16 -1.60 -8.06 -0.89
C ILE A 16 -1.85 -9.45 -1.45
N PHE A 17 -2.10 -10.45 -0.60
CA PHE A 17 -2.36 -11.83 -1.04
C PHE A 17 -3.59 -11.91 -1.95
N ILE A 18 -4.69 -11.23 -1.59
CA ILE A 18 -5.90 -11.18 -2.41
C ILE A 18 -5.59 -10.53 -3.76
N GLY A 19 -4.88 -9.40 -3.76
CA GLY A 19 -4.46 -8.72 -4.99
C GLY A 19 -3.61 -9.61 -5.89
N LEU A 20 -2.61 -10.28 -5.34
CA LEU A 20 -1.74 -11.21 -6.06
C LEU A 20 -2.50 -12.42 -6.60
N ALA A 21 -3.46 -12.96 -5.86
CA ALA A 21 -4.30 -14.06 -6.31
C ALA A 21 -5.16 -13.63 -7.51
N LEU A 22 -5.80 -12.45 -7.44
CA LEU A 22 -6.56 -11.89 -8.56
C LEU A 22 -5.67 -11.66 -9.78
N LEU A 23 -4.49 -11.08 -9.58
CA LEU A 23 -3.51 -10.87 -10.65
C LEU A 23 -3.10 -12.20 -11.30
N PHE A 24 -2.82 -13.22 -10.50
CA PHE A 24 -2.48 -14.56 -11.00
C PHE A 24 -3.60 -15.15 -11.86
N PHE A 25 -4.86 -15.03 -11.42
CA PHE A 25 -6.00 -15.49 -12.23
C PHE A 25 -6.14 -14.72 -13.54
N LEU A 26 -5.91 -13.41 -13.53
CA LEU A 26 -5.90 -12.56 -14.73
C LEU A 26 -4.75 -12.91 -15.70
N GLN A 27 -3.59 -13.29 -15.17
CA GLN A 27 -2.42 -13.69 -15.96
C GLN A 27 -2.60 -15.08 -16.58
N ARG A 28 -3.22 -16.01 -15.85
CA ARG A 28 -3.31 -17.42 -16.26
C ARG A 28 -4.55 -17.76 -17.08
N PHE A 29 -5.65 -17.03 -16.89
CA PHE A 29 -6.94 -17.33 -17.50
C PHE A 29 -7.49 -16.12 -18.27
N SER A 30 -8.44 -16.37 -19.19
CA SER A 30 -9.13 -15.29 -19.89
C SER A 30 -9.92 -14.42 -18.90
N TRP A 31 -10.08 -13.12 -19.20
CA TRP A 31 -10.77 -12.14 -18.34
C TRP A 31 -12.10 -12.66 -17.76
N LYS A 32 -12.91 -13.37 -18.55
CA LYS A 32 -14.17 -14.00 -18.10
C LYS A 32 -13.96 -15.03 -16.98
N LYS A 33 -12.95 -15.90 -17.13
CA LYS A 33 -12.59 -16.92 -16.13
C LYS A 33 -11.90 -16.29 -14.93
N ALA A 34 -11.11 -15.25 -15.13
CA ALA A 34 -10.48 -14.49 -14.05
C ALA A 34 -11.51 -13.74 -13.19
N MET A 35 -12.54 -13.12 -13.81
CA MET A 35 -13.66 -12.53 -13.09
C MET A 35 -14.43 -13.58 -12.28
N ALA A 36 -14.69 -14.76 -12.86
CA ALA A 36 -15.36 -15.84 -12.15
C ALA A 36 -14.53 -16.36 -10.97
N ALA A 37 -13.22 -16.53 -11.15
CA ALA A 37 -12.30 -16.93 -10.08
C ALA A 37 -12.16 -15.84 -9.01
N GLY A 38 -12.13 -14.57 -9.40
CA GLY A 38 -12.12 -13.44 -8.48
C GLY A 38 -13.42 -13.30 -7.68
N LEU A 39 -14.56 -13.53 -8.33
CA LEU A 39 -15.85 -13.60 -7.66
C LEU A 39 -15.89 -14.77 -6.67
N LEU A 40 -15.44 -15.96 -7.07
CA LEU A 40 -15.36 -17.13 -6.21
C LEU A 40 -14.44 -16.88 -5.01
N LEU A 41 -13.26 -16.29 -5.24
CA LEU A 41 -12.34 -15.89 -4.18
C LEU A 41 -13.01 -14.87 -3.24
N GLY A 42 -13.70 -13.87 -3.79
CA GLY A 42 -14.49 -12.91 -3.03
C GLY A 42 -15.58 -13.58 -2.18
N VAL A 43 -16.29 -14.57 -2.73
CA VAL A 43 -17.31 -15.36 -2.02
C VAL A 43 -16.67 -16.23 -0.93
N VAL A 44 -15.51 -16.84 -1.18
CA VAL A 44 -14.78 -17.62 -0.18
C VAL A 44 -14.30 -16.73 0.95
N LEU A 45 -13.76 -15.55 0.64
CA LEU A 45 -13.32 -14.56 1.64
C LEU A 45 -14.50 -13.97 2.41
N ALA A 46 -15.63 -13.72 1.74
CA ALA A 46 -16.88 -13.28 2.38
C ALA A 46 -17.51 -14.40 3.22
N GLY A 47 -17.46 -15.64 2.77
CA GLY A 47 -17.86 -16.81 3.57
C GLY A 47 -16.99 -16.93 4.81
N PHE A 48 -15.67 -16.74 4.67
CA PHE A 48 -14.74 -16.66 5.79
C PHE A 48 -15.03 -15.46 6.71
N PHE A 49 -15.46 -14.33 6.15
CA PHE A 49 -15.88 -13.13 6.88
C PHE A 49 -17.09 -13.40 7.78
N PHE A 50 -18.12 -14.09 7.26
CA PHE A 50 -19.34 -14.39 8.01
C PHE A 50 -19.18 -15.59 8.97
N LEU A 51 -18.26 -16.51 8.69
CA LEU A 51 -18.02 -17.70 9.52
C LEU A 51 -16.93 -17.50 10.59
N SER A 52 -16.03 -16.53 10.44
CA SER A 52 -15.01 -16.23 11.46
C SER A 52 -15.48 -15.12 12.41
N SER A 53 -15.70 -15.48 13.67
CA SER A 53 -16.01 -14.54 14.75
C SER A 53 -14.92 -13.50 14.96
N SER A 54 -13.68 -13.80 14.56
CA SER A 54 -12.52 -12.91 14.68
C SER A 54 -12.50 -11.78 13.64
N PHE A 55 -12.93 -12.00 12.40
CA PHE A 55 -12.86 -10.96 11.36
C PHE A 55 -14.09 -10.03 11.39
N ALA A 56 -15.29 -10.57 11.58
CA ALA A 56 -16.51 -9.78 11.78
C ALA A 56 -16.41 -8.91 13.05
N GLY A 57 -15.87 -9.46 14.15
CA GLY A 57 -15.53 -8.71 15.36
C GLY A 57 -14.54 -7.58 15.07
N ARG A 58 -13.48 -7.83 14.29
CA ARG A 58 -12.45 -6.84 13.93
C ARG A 58 -12.94 -5.72 12.99
N ILE A 59 -13.91 -6.00 12.11
CA ILE A 59 -14.55 -4.98 11.27
C ILE A 59 -15.53 -4.14 12.09
N ALA A 60 -16.31 -4.79 12.97
CA ALA A 60 -17.19 -4.10 13.91
C ALA A 60 -16.38 -3.20 14.86
N GLU A 61 -15.25 -3.70 15.39
CA GLU A 61 -14.25 -2.91 16.13
C GLU A 61 -13.75 -1.75 15.27
N GLY A 62 -13.32 -1.98 14.03
CA GLY A 62 -12.84 -0.88 13.17
C GLY A 62 -13.88 0.19 12.84
N MET A 63 -15.14 -0.19 12.65
CA MET A 63 -16.24 0.77 12.47
C MET A 63 -16.58 1.50 13.77
N HIS A 64 -16.52 0.79 14.90
CA HIS A 64 -16.72 1.35 16.23
C HIS A 64 -15.57 2.31 16.61
N ASP A 65 -14.35 2.02 16.20
CA ASP A 65 -13.13 2.80 16.41
C ASP A 65 -13.16 4.13 15.65
N VAL A 66 -13.61 4.11 14.39
CA VAL A 66 -13.83 5.34 13.60
C VAL A 66 -14.93 6.19 14.23
N LYS A 67 -15.96 5.57 14.80
CA LYS A 67 -17.05 6.28 15.49
C LYS A 67 -16.62 6.83 16.87
N LYS A 68 -15.75 6.11 17.60
CA LYS A 68 -15.14 6.57 18.86
C LYS A 68 -14.12 7.70 18.66
N TYR A 69 -13.40 7.71 17.55
CA TYR A 69 -12.56 8.85 17.16
C TYR A 69 -13.38 10.14 17.01
N GLN A 70 -14.58 10.06 16.42
CA GLN A 70 -15.50 11.19 16.33
C GLN A 70 -16.01 11.67 17.70
N SER A 71 -15.98 10.83 18.73
CA SER A 71 -16.32 11.18 20.11
C SER A 71 -15.11 11.52 21.00
N GLY A 72 -13.89 11.61 20.44
CA GLY A 72 -12.70 12.08 21.15
C GLY A 72 -11.81 11.00 21.79
N GLU A 73 -12.10 9.71 21.62
CA GLU A 73 -11.29 8.61 22.14
C GLU A 73 -10.53 7.91 20.99
N ALA A 74 -9.22 8.15 20.89
CA ALA A 74 -8.36 7.60 19.83
C ALA A 74 -7.52 6.38 20.29
N ASP A 75 -7.96 5.63 21.30
CA ASP A 75 -7.16 4.56 21.95
C ASP A 75 -7.02 3.26 21.14
N THR A 76 -7.40 3.25 19.87
CA THR A 76 -7.33 2.04 19.02
C THR A 76 -6.36 2.21 17.85
N SER A 77 -5.72 1.11 17.44
CA SER A 77 -4.71 1.12 16.36
C SER A 77 -5.20 1.70 15.03
N ILE A 78 -6.50 1.60 14.73
CA ILE A 78 -7.11 2.16 13.51
C ILE A 78 -7.42 3.64 13.72
N GLY A 79 -7.97 4.00 14.88
CA GLY A 79 -8.25 5.39 15.25
C GLY A 79 -6.99 6.26 15.20
N LEU A 80 -5.88 5.74 15.73
CA LEU A 80 -4.57 6.40 15.66
C LEU A 80 -4.09 6.60 14.22
N ARG A 81 -4.13 5.55 13.37
CA ARG A 81 -3.73 5.69 11.95
C ARG A 81 -4.59 6.71 11.22
N TYR A 82 -5.90 6.72 11.47
CA TYR A 82 -6.79 7.72 10.88
C TYR A 82 -6.44 9.15 11.34
N GLN A 83 -6.19 9.36 12.64
CA GLN A 83 -5.72 10.64 13.16
C GLN A 83 -4.41 11.07 12.46
N PHE A 84 -3.46 10.14 12.33
CA PHE A 84 -2.18 10.40 11.66
C PHE A 84 -2.39 10.79 10.20
N TRP A 85 -3.27 10.12 9.47
CA TRP A 85 -3.56 10.42 8.07
C TRP A 85 -4.22 11.79 7.90
N VAL A 86 -5.21 12.12 8.73
CA VAL A 86 -5.86 13.44 8.68
C VAL A 86 -4.85 14.56 8.98
N ASN A 87 -4.04 14.39 10.02
CA ASN A 87 -3.02 15.36 10.38
C ASN A 87 -1.92 15.49 9.31
N THR A 88 -1.52 14.38 8.71
CA THR A 88 -0.55 14.36 7.61
C THR A 88 -1.10 15.05 6.36
N ALA A 89 -2.37 14.83 6.02
CA ALA A 89 -3.03 15.54 4.93
C ALA A 89 -3.10 17.06 5.20
N ARG A 90 -3.36 17.46 6.45
CA ARG A 90 -3.27 18.88 6.85
C ARG A 90 -1.86 19.43 6.66
N LEU A 91 -0.81 18.71 7.09
CA LEU A 91 0.58 19.12 6.85
C LEU A 91 0.89 19.29 5.36
N TRP A 92 0.47 18.33 4.53
CA TRP A 92 0.70 18.41 3.09
C TRP A 92 0.05 19.65 2.47
N SER A 93 -1.15 20.03 2.91
CA SER A 93 -1.86 21.21 2.40
C SER A 93 -1.10 22.53 2.59
N THR A 94 -0.16 22.59 3.54
CA THR A 94 0.67 23.79 3.78
C THR A 94 1.85 23.94 2.82
N ALA A 95 2.28 22.86 2.16
CA ALA A 95 3.35 22.87 1.15
C ALA A 95 3.07 21.82 0.06
N PRO A 96 2.01 21.98 -0.75
CA PRO A 96 1.46 20.88 -1.56
C PRO A 96 2.35 20.46 -2.73
N LEU A 97 3.14 21.38 -3.31
CA LEU A 97 3.88 21.12 -4.55
C LEU A 97 5.25 20.46 -4.30
N LEU A 98 6.08 21.07 -3.46
CA LEU A 98 7.46 20.63 -3.18
C LEU A 98 7.64 19.97 -1.82
N GLY A 99 6.61 20.01 -0.95
CA GLY A 99 6.68 19.46 0.40
C GLY A 99 7.55 20.30 1.33
N HIS A 100 7.86 19.70 2.48
CA HIS A 100 8.62 20.29 3.58
C HIS A 100 10.09 19.86 3.61
N GLY A 101 10.54 19.09 2.63
CA GLY A 101 11.89 18.51 2.53
C GLY A 101 11.95 17.06 3.03
N THR A 102 12.89 16.29 2.49
CA THR A 102 13.13 14.90 2.91
C THR A 102 13.58 14.86 4.38
N GLY A 103 13.04 13.92 5.16
CA GLY A 103 13.28 13.80 6.59
C GLY A 103 12.53 14.81 7.47
N SER A 104 11.69 15.67 6.88
CA SER A 104 10.94 16.69 7.64
C SER A 104 9.74 16.16 8.42
N PHE A 105 9.25 14.95 8.11
CA PHE A 105 7.98 14.47 8.67
C PHE A 105 7.98 14.45 10.22
N PRO A 106 8.96 13.85 10.93
CA PRO A 106 8.92 13.78 12.39
C PRO A 106 8.89 15.17 13.05
N THR A 107 9.64 16.14 12.51
CA THR A 107 9.72 17.49 13.07
C THR A 107 8.44 18.29 12.80
N LYS A 108 7.91 18.22 11.58
CA LYS A 108 6.66 18.90 11.19
C LYS A 108 5.45 18.31 11.90
N TYR A 109 5.40 16.99 12.03
CA TYR A 109 4.32 16.31 12.74
C TYR A 109 4.38 16.60 14.24
N ALA A 110 5.56 16.58 14.88
CA ALA A 110 5.69 16.94 16.29
C ALA A 110 5.19 18.37 16.59
N ALA A 111 5.51 19.35 15.73
CA ALA A 111 5.02 20.72 15.88
C ALA A 111 3.49 20.82 15.74
N LEU A 112 2.89 20.06 14.82
CA LEU A 112 1.43 19.98 14.68
C LEU A 112 0.79 19.29 15.89
N ALA A 113 1.37 18.18 16.36
CA ALA A 113 0.89 17.44 17.52
C ALA A 113 0.88 18.32 18.77
N GLN A 114 1.95 19.11 18.98
CA GLN A 114 2.05 20.05 20.10
C GLN A 114 0.97 21.14 20.05
N SER A 115 0.63 21.66 18.86
CA SER A 115 -0.38 22.73 18.72
C SER A 115 -1.82 22.22 18.75
N THR A 116 -2.06 20.95 18.43
CA THR A 116 -3.41 20.37 18.33
C THR A 116 -3.76 19.40 19.45
N GLY A 117 -2.79 19.02 20.30
CA GLY A 117 -2.95 17.97 21.31
C GLY A 117 -3.05 16.56 20.72
N ALA A 118 -2.72 16.38 19.43
CA ALA A 118 -2.71 15.07 18.80
C ALA A 118 -1.54 14.20 19.32
N LEU A 119 -1.67 12.88 19.19
CA LEU A 119 -0.58 11.98 19.56
C LEU A 119 0.59 12.13 18.58
N PRO A 120 1.83 12.28 19.07
CA PRO A 120 3.01 12.39 18.21
C PRO A 120 3.29 11.07 17.50
N THR A 121 3.76 11.17 16.25
CA THR A 121 4.28 10.03 15.48
C THR A 121 5.40 10.51 14.57
N ASP A 122 6.34 9.62 14.25
CA ASP A 122 7.38 9.81 13.23
C ASP A 122 7.02 9.13 11.89
N ASN A 123 5.91 8.38 11.85
CA ASN A 123 5.48 7.65 10.67
C ASN A 123 3.94 7.65 10.54
N PRO A 124 3.37 8.08 9.39
CA PRO A 124 1.93 8.05 9.17
C PRO A 124 1.39 6.65 8.79
N HIS A 125 2.27 5.65 8.65
CA HIS A 125 1.96 4.31 8.15
C HIS A 125 1.23 4.35 6.80
N ASN A 126 1.69 5.24 5.91
CA ASN A 126 1.22 5.40 4.55
C ASN A 126 2.31 6.14 3.76
N GLU A 127 3.01 5.42 2.90
CA GLU A 127 4.14 5.93 2.11
C GLU A 127 3.71 7.12 1.22
N TYR A 128 2.50 7.08 0.66
CA TYR A 128 2.02 8.15 -0.22
C TYR A 128 1.85 9.48 0.52
N LEU A 129 1.25 9.44 1.71
CA LEU A 129 1.07 10.61 2.57
C LEU A 129 2.41 11.13 3.09
N LEU A 130 3.31 10.22 3.44
CA LEU A 130 4.67 10.56 3.86
C LEU A 130 5.44 11.27 2.74
N LEU A 131 5.44 10.70 1.52
CA LEU A 131 6.06 11.31 0.34
C LEU A 131 5.41 12.66 0.01
N ALA A 132 4.10 12.78 0.14
CA ALA A 132 3.38 14.04 -0.09
C ALA A 132 3.84 15.14 0.88
N VAL A 133 4.04 14.84 2.16
CA VAL A 133 4.56 15.83 3.12
C VAL A 133 6.02 16.18 2.83
N GLN A 134 6.86 15.18 2.54
CA GLN A 134 8.30 15.42 2.40
C GLN A 134 8.69 16.06 1.06
N THR A 135 8.08 15.59 -0.03
CA THR A 135 8.48 15.92 -1.41
C THR A 135 7.36 16.55 -2.24
N GLY A 136 6.18 16.72 -1.64
CA GLY A 136 5.02 17.31 -2.29
C GLY A 136 4.44 16.42 -3.39
N ALA A 137 3.55 17.03 -4.17
CA ALA A 137 2.93 16.40 -5.33
C ALA A 137 3.97 15.99 -6.37
N LEU A 138 5.09 16.70 -6.49
CA LEU A 138 6.14 16.38 -7.46
C LEU A 138 6.78 15.02 -7.16
N GLY A 139 7.28 14.80 -5.94
CA GLY A 139 7.91 13.53 -5.59
C GLY A 139 6.92 12.37 -5.56
N LEU A 140 5.69 12.62 -5.10
CA LEU A 140 4.60 11.64 -5.19
C LEU A 140 4.31 11.25 -6.64
N ALA A 141 4.23 12.21 -7.56
CA ALA A 141 3.99 11.96 -8.98
C ALA A 141 5.14 11.18 -9.62
N LEU A 142 6.40 11.47 -9.25
CA LEU A 142 7.56 10.70 -9.71
C LEU A 142 7.50 9.25 -9.23
N PHE A 143 7.14 9.01 -7.97
CA PHE A 143 6.98 7.66 -7.44
C PHE A 143 5.86 6.89 -8.14
N LEU A 144 4.69 7.51 -8.34
CA LEU A 144 3.60 6.89 -9.09
C LEU A 144 3.99 6.61 -10.54
N THR A 145 4.71 7.54 -11.17
CA THR A 145 5.24 7.36 -12.53
C THR A 145 6.21 6.19 -12.59
N LEU A 146 7.10 6.02 -11.61
CA LEU A 146 8.00 4.87 -11.52
C LEU A 146 7.20 3.55 -11.52
N LEU A 147 6.20 3.43 -10.65
CA LEU A 147 5.37 2.22 -10.59
C LEU A 147 4.62 1.95 -11.91
N LEU A 148 4.09 3.00 -12.55
CA LEU A 148 3.39 2.90 -13.83
C LEU A 148 4.33 2.49 -14.97
N VAL A 149 5.53 3.08 -15.03
CA VAL A 149 6.57 2.74 -16.02
C VAL A 149 7.00 1.29 -15.84
N MET A 150 7.26 0.84 -14.61
CA MET A 150 7.58 -0.55 -14.32
C MET A 150 6.46 -1.48 -14.77
N LEU A 151 5.20 -1.15 -14.47
CA LEU A 151 4.05 -1.94 -14.90
C LEU A 151 3.93 -1.99 -16.43
N TRP A 152 4.17 -0.88 -17.12
CA TRP A 152 4.12 -0.81 -18.58
C TRP A 152 5.20 -1.67 -19.23
N TYR A 153 6.47 -1.48 -18.82
CA TYR A 153 7.60 -2.26 -19.33
C TYR A 153 7.56 -3.73 -18.90
N SER A 154 6.90 -4.08 -17.80
CA SER A 154 6.73 -5.49 -17.42
C SER A 154 6.07 -6.31 -18.53
N ARG A 155 5.22 -5.70 -19.36
CA ARG A 155 4.51 -6.37 -20.46
C ARG A 155 5.41 -6.75 -21.62
N THR A 156 6.58 -6.13 -21.74
CA THR A 156 7.55 -6.43 -22.80
C THR A 156 8.53 -7.53 -22.39
N LEU A 157 8.52 -7.94 -21.11
CA LEU A 157 9.35 -9.03 -20.61
C LEU A 157 8.79 -10.39 -21.06
N GLY A 158 9.69 -11.36 -21.26
CA GLY A 158 9.31 -12.76 -21.43
C GLY A 158 8.73 -13.36 -20.15
N GLN A 159 7.95 -14.43 -20.28
CA GLN A 159 7.52 -15.22 -19.12
C GLN A 159 8.72 -16.00 -18.54
N PRO A 160 8.81 -16.16 -17.20
CA PRO A 160 7.84 -15.73 -16.18
C PRO A 160 8.08 -14.30 -15.64
N ASN A 161 9.13 -13.61 -16.09
CA ASN A 161 9.58 -12.34 -15.51
C ASN A 161 8.52 -11.22 -15.60
N ASN A 162 7.72 -11.20 -16.67
CA ASN A 162 6.60 -10.27 -16.77
C ASN A 162 5.61 -10.40 -15.60
N TRP A 163 5.22 -11.62 -15.24
CA TRP A 163 4.25 -11.88 -14.18
C TRP A 163 4.81 -11.55 -12.80
N LEU A 164 6.07 -11.90 -12.57
CA LEU A 164 6.77 -11.60 -11.32
C LEU A 164 6.98 -10.10 -11.13
N ALA A 165 7.35 -9.38 -12.19
CA ALA A 165 7.47 -7.92 -12.17
C ALA A 165 6.13 -7.24 -11.86
N GLN A 166 5.02 -7.70 -12.44
CA GLN A 166 3.68 -7.19 -12.15
C GLN A 166 3.28 -7.45 -10.69
N GLY A 167 3.57 -8.65 -10.18
CA GLY A 167 3.34 -9.01 -8.79
C GLY A 167 4.14 -8.13 -7.81
N LEU A 168 5.40 -7.84 -8.14
CA LEU A 168 6.26 -6.95 -7.37
C LEU A 168 5.68 -5.52 -7.31
N VAL A 169 5.31 -4.95 -8.46
CA VAL A 169 4.69 -3.61 -8.52
C VAL A 169 3.39 -3.57 -7.74
N LEU A 170 2.53 -4.58 -7.86
CA LEU A 170 1.28 -4.65 -7.11
C LEU A 170 1.52 -4.74 -5.60
N THR A 171 2.46 -5.59 -5.18
CA THR A 171 2.85 -5.74 -3.78
C THR A 171 3.31 -4.40 -3.21
N MET A 172 4.15 -3.68 -3.96
CA MET A 172 4.67 -2.39 -3.54
C MET A 172 3.57 -1.32 -3.47
N ALA A 173 2.74 -1.22 -4.51
CA ALA A 173 1.66 -0.24 -4.57
C ALA A 173 0.64 -0.44 -3.44
N VAL A 174 0.27 -1.70 -3.15
CA VAL A 174 -0.69 -2.00 -2.08
C VAL A 174 -0.04 -1.88 -0.71
N GLY A 175 1.21 -2.31 -0.55
CA GLY A 175 1.96 -2.19 0.71
C GLY A 175 2.10 -0.74 1.18
N CYS A 176 2.44 0.15 0.25
CA CYS A 176 2.59 1.59 0.47
C CYS A 176 1.31 2.29 0.96
N LEU A 177 0.12 1.72 0.76
CA LEU A 177 -1.14 2.29 1.28
C LEU A 177 -1.25 2.20 2.81
N PHE A 178 -0.61 1.19 3.40
CA PHE A 178 -0.80 0.84 4.81
C PHE A 178 0.49 0.83 5.64
N ASN A 179 1.63 1.01 4.98
CA ASN A 179 2.96 1.06 5.56
C ASN A 179 3.83 2.07 4.80
N SER A 180 4.98 2.42 5.38
CA SER A 180 6.03 3.19 4.74
C SER A 180 7.15 2.28 4.24
N SER A 181 6.78 1.40 3.30
CA SER A 181 7.61 0.31 2.79
C SER A 181 8.93 0.74 2.13
N LEU A 182 9.02 1.99 1.63
CA LEU A 182 10.29 2.49 1.07
C LEU A 182 11.24 2.97 2.15
N LEU A 183 10.71 3.52 3.24
CA LEU A 183 11.53 3.89 4.40
C LEU A 183 12.05 2.65 5.12
N ASP A 184 11.24 1.58 5.17
CA ASP A 184 11.61 0.35 5.85
C ASP A 184 12.73 -0.37 5.09
N MET A 185 13.87 -0.54 5.78
CA MET A 185 15.09 -1.09 5.18
C MET A 185 14.86 -2.44 4.50
N ALA A 186 14.13 -3.37 5.12
CA ALA A 186 13.91 -4.70 4.54
C ALA A 186 13.06 -4.65 3.25
N GLU A 187 11.95 -3.91 3.27
CA GLU A 187 11.00 -3.84 2.16
C GLU A 187 11.57 -3.03 0.98
N GLY A 188 12.27 -1.93 1.25
CA GLY A 188 12.97 -1.14 0.24
C GLY A 188 14.08 -1.90 -0.48
N HIS A 189 14.91 -2.65 0.26
CA HIS A 189 15.98 -3.48 -0.34
C HIS A 189 15.39 -4.66 -1.12
N PHE A 190 14.33 -5.29 -0.61
CA PHE A 190 13.59 -6.32 -1.35
C PHE A 190 13.09 -5.78 -2.68
N PHE A 191 12.43 -4.61 -2.67
CA PHE A 191 11.91 -3.99 -3.87
C PHE A 191 13.03 -3.65 -4.88
N ALA A 192 14.13 -3.07 -4.43
CA ALA A 192 15.26 -2.72 -5.29
C ALA A 192 15.91 -3.97 -5.93
N PHE A 193 16.19 -4.99 -5.12
CA PHE A 193 16.84 -6.22 -5.58
C PHE A 193 15.98 -6.97 -6.61
N PHE A 194 14.70 -7.19 -6.30
CA PHE A 194 13.81 -7.91 -7.22
C PHE A 194 13.42 -7.09 -8.45
N THR A 195 13.43 -5.76 -8.36
CA THR A 195 13.31 -4.89 -9.54
C THR A 195 14.48 -5.14 -10.48
N ALA A 196 15.71 -5.11 -9.97
CA ALA A 196 16.90 -5.39 -10.78
C ALA A 196 16.83 -6.80 -11.40
N LEU A 197 16.46 -7.82 -10.61
CA LEU A 197 16.38 -9.20 -11.06
C LEU A 197 15.34 -9.41 -12.17
N PHE A 198 14.11 -8.93 -11.99
CA PHE A 198 13.03 -9.18 -12.94
C PHE A 198 13.15 -8.34 -14.21
N PHE A 199 13.71 -7.14 -14.12
CA PHE A 199 13.91 -6.26 -15.27
C PHE A 199 15.29 -6.40 -15.94
N ALA A 200 16.19 -7.28 -15.45
CA ALA A 200 17.50 -7.52 -16.06
C ALA A 200 17.41 -7.97 -17.54
N GLY A 201 16.33 -8.67 -17.90
CA GLY A 201 16.07 -9.13 -19.27
C GLY A 201 15.36 -8.11 -20.17
N LEU A 202 15.27 -6.83 -19.76
CA LEU A 202 14.64 -5.80 -20.57
C LEU A 202 15.53 -5.50 -21.79
N ASP A 203 15.14 -6.06 -22.93
CA ASP A 203 15.93 -5.94 -24.15
C ASP A 203 15.87 -4.51 -24.71
N ARG A 204 17.03 -3.86 -24.87
CA ARG A 204 17.14 -2.44 -25.27
C ARG A 204 16.68 -2.16 -26.71
N ARG A 205 16.25 -3.20 -27.47
CA ARG A 205 16.04 -3.19 -28.93
C ARG A 205 14.58 -3.31 -29.38
N ARG A 206 13.62 -2.70 -28.69
CA ARG A 206 12.27 -2.49 -29.27
C ARG A 206 11.70 -1.09 -29.02
N PRO A 207 12.21 -0.05 -29.69
CA PRO A 207 11.37 1.08 -30.03
C PRO A 207 10.49 0.68 -31.23
N GLY A 208 9.20 0.48 -31.00
CA GLY A 208 8.18 0.44 -32.06
C GLY A 208 7.39 -0.85 -32.20
N LYS A 209 6.12 -0.81 -31.78
CA LYS A 209 4.95 -0.80 -32.69
C LYS A 209 3.74 -0.41 -31.85
N ILE A 210 3.34 0.86 -31.99
CA ILE A 210 1.99 1.35 -31.66
C ILE A 210 1.03 0.70 -32.64
#